data_AF-A0A259TTQ6-F1
#
_entry.id   AF-A0A259TTQ6-F1
#
_cell.length_a   1.000
_cell.length_b   1.000
_cell.length_c   1.000
_cell.angle_alpha   90.00
_cell.angle_beta   90.00
_cell.angle_gamma   90.00
#
_symmetry.space_group_name_H-M   'P 1'
#
loop_
_entity.id
_entity.type
_entity.pdbx_description
1 polymer ?
#
loop_
_entity_poly.entity_id
_entity_poly.type
_entity_poly.pdbx_seq_one_letter_code
_entity_poly.pdbx_strand_id
1 'polypeptide(L)'
;MPASPPSRYVRKQFSVTPEQDRALKRWSRELGVSEAELVRRALDAALADGSVTLPAGSPLDELLAHTRELGDGRRLEGGWDREGLYDDRGYQRDRDDAAGA
;
A
#
# COMPACT_ATOMS: atom_id res chain seq x y z
N MET A 1 11.53 19.45 42.57
CA MET A 1 11.43 19.73 41.13
C MET A 1 10.03 19.33 40.68
N PRO A 2 9.08 20.25 40.47
CA PRO A 2 7.82 19.88 39.82
C PRO A 2 8.13 19.39 38.40
N ALA A 3 7.50 18.28 38.00
CA ALA A 3 7.66 17.72 36.66
C ALA A 3 7.30 18.79 35.61
N SER A 4 8.16 18.98 34.61
CA SER A 4 7.86 19.86 33.48
C SER A 4 6.50 19.47 32.87
N PRO A 5 5.64 20.44 32.53
CA PRO A 5 4.37 20.13 31.89
C PRO A 5 4.61 19.33 30.61
N PRO A 6 3.72 18.38 30.26
CA PRO A 6 3.86 17.59 29.04
C PRO A 6 3.96 18.54 27.83
N SER A 7 4.90 18.25 26.93
CA SER A 7 5.10 19.07 25.74
C SER A 7 3.81 19.14 24.93
N ARG A 8 3.31 20.36 24.67
CA ARG A 8 2.11 20.63 23.84
C ARG A 8 2.17 20.02 22.43
N TYR A 9 3.36 19.67 21.94
CA TYR A 9 3.58 19.15 20.60
C TYR A 9 4.23 17.76 20.61
N VAL A 10 3.87 16.95 19.62
CA VAL A 10 4.47 15.63 19.37
C VAL A 10 5.39 15.73 18.15
N ARG A 11 6.64 15.25 18.27
CA ARG A 11 7.57 15.20 17.13
C ARG A 11 7.14 14.11 16.14
N LYS A 12 6.97 14.49 14.88
CA LYS A 12 6.78 13.57 13.75
C LYS A 12 7.92 13.77 12.75
N GLN A 13 8.34 12.70 12.11
CA GLN A 13 9.34 12.71 11.04
C GLN A 13 8.72 12.07 9.80
N PHE A 14 8.94 12.67 8.63
CA PHE A 14 8.44 12.17 7.36
C PHE A 14 9.51 12.39 6.29
N SER A 15 9.55 11.48 5.32
CA SER A 15 10.42 11.60 4.15
C SER A 15 9.73 12.45 3.09
N VAL A 16 10.49 13.30 2.41
CA VAL A 16 10.02 14.12 1.30
C VAL A 16 10.91 13.90 0.09
N THR A 17 10.39 14.20 -1.09
CA THR A 17 11.19 14.23 -2.32
C THR A 17 12.15 15.42 -2.33
N PRO A 18 13.25 15.37 -3.10
CA PRO A 18 14.16 16.50 -3.26
C PRO A 18 13.48 17.77 -3.79
N GLU A 19 12.43 17.63 -4.60
CA GLU A 19 11.62 18.74 -5.12
C GLU A 19 10.78 19.38 -4.00
N GLN A 20 10.17 18.56 -3.14
CA GLN A 20 9.41 19.03 -1.98
C GLN A 20 10.29 19.74 -0.95
N ASP A 21 11.49 19.23 -0.66
CA ASP A 21 12.47 19.89 0.21
C ASP A 21 12.86 21.28 -0.34
N ARG A 22 13.16 21.37 -1.64
CA ARG A 22 13.45 22.64 -2.30
C ARG A 22 12.28 23.62 -2.24
N ALA A 23 11.06 23.13 -2.40
CA ALA A 23 9.85 23.95 -2.27
C ALA A 23 9.65 24.47 -0.84
N LEU A 24 9.78 23.61 0.17
CA LEU A 24 9.68 23.98 1.58
C LEU A 24 10.70 25.04 1.97
N LYS A 25 11.96 24.87 1.56
CA LYS A 25 13.03 25.87 1.81
C LYS A 25 12.76 27.21 1.17
N ARG A 26 12.24 27.21 -0.07
CA ARG A 26 11.88 28.44 -0.77
C ARG A 26 10.74 29.16 -0.05
N TRP A 27 9.64 28.47 0.23
CA TRP A 27 8.49 29.06 0.91
C TRP A 27 8.82 29.52 2.34
N SER A 28 9.70 28.81 3.04
CA SER A 28 10.19 29.19 4.37
C SER A 28 10.86 30.56 4.34
N ARG A 29 11.70 30.81 3.33
CA ARG A 29 12.37 32.10 3.12
C ARG A 29 11.40 33.18 2.67
N GLU A 30 10.49 32.88 1.75
CA GLU A 30 9.51 33.84 1.22
C GLU A 30 8.52 34.31 2.30
N LEU A 31 8.08 33.41 3.17
CA LEU A 31 7.07 33.68 4.20
C LEU A 31 7.67 34.01 5.57
N GLY A 32 8.99 33.90 5.74
CA GLY A 32 9.68 34.20 7.00
C GLY A 32 9.32 33.25 8.15
N VAL A 33 8.92 32.02 7.86
CA VAL A 33 8.51 31.02 8.86
C VAL A 33 9.33 29.74 8.72
N SER A 34 9.49 28.99 9.82
CA SER A 34 10.21 27.71 9.76
C SER A 34 9.49 26.68 8.86
N GLU A 35 10.23 25.73 8.29
CA GLU A 35 9.66 24.63 7.51
C GLU A 35 8.64 23.81 8.31
N ALA A 36 8.92 23.58 9.59
CA ALA A 36 8.00 22.89 10.50
C ALA A 36 6.66 23.65 10.66
N GLU A 37 6.70 24.98 10.61
CA GLU A 37 5.50 25.80 10.69
C GLU A 37 4.69 25.76 9.38
N LEU A 38 5.35 25.72 8.22
CA LEU A 38 4.68 25.51 6.94
C LEU A 38 3.95 24.17 6.90
N VAL A 39 4.63 23.11 7.31
CA VAL A 39 4.06 21.76 7.36
C VAL A 39 2.88 21.71 8.32
N ARG A 40 2.99 22.37 9.47
CA ARG A 40 1.90 22.46 10.45
C ARG A 40 0.67 23.17 9.86
N ARG A 41 0.85 24.34 9.25
CA ARG A 41 -0.26 25.09 8.61
C ARG A 41 -0.91 24.32 7.47
N ALA A 42 -0.11 23.65 6.65
CA ALA A 42 -0.62 22.80 5.58
C ALA A 42 -1.42 21.62 6.14
N LEU A 43 -0.93 20.98 7.21
CA LEU A 43 -1.64 19.92 7.90
C LEU A 43 -2.94 20.40 8.56
N ASP A 44 -2.92 21.56 9.24
CA ASP A 44 -4.10 22.16 9.86
C ASP A 44 -5.16 22.50 8.81
N ALA A 45 -4.76 23.08 7.67
CA ALA A 45 -5.67 23.37 6.56
C ALA A 45 -6.27 22.08 5.98
N ALA A 46 -5.45 21.05 5.77
CA ALA A 46 -5.89 19.76 5.26
C ALA A 46 -6.87 19.05 6.22
N LEU A 47 -6.65 19.14 7.54
CA LEU A 47 -7.54 18.62 8.56
C LEU A 47 -8.83 19.43 8.68
N ALA A 48 -8.77 20.75 8.54
CA ALA A 48 -9.93 21.63 8.62
C ALA A 48 -10.88 21.46 7.42
N ASP A 49 -10.33 21.23 6.22
CA ASP A 49 -11.12 20.98 5.01
C ASP A 49 -11.78 19.58 5.02
N GLY A 50 -11.30 18.67 5.87
CA GLY A 50 -11.81 17.28 5.97
C GLY A 50 -11.60 16.45 4.69
N SER A 51 -10.89 16.99 3.71
CA SER A 51 -10.82 16.50 2.33
C SER A 51 -9.47 15.85 2.00
N VAL A 52 -8.73 15.35 3.00
CA VAL A 52 -7.56 14.51 2.73
C VAL A 52 -8.05 13.19 2.16
N THR A 53 -8.31 13.21 0.85
CA THR A 53 -8.51 12.02 0.05
C THR A 53 -7.14 11.41 -0.11
N LEU A 54 -6.76 10.60 0.87
CA LEU A 54 -5.72 9.60 0.63
C LEU A 54 -6.21 8.77 -0.57
N PRO A 55 -5.35 8.43 -1.54
CA PRO A 55 -5.74 7.53 -2.60
C PRO A 55 -6.35 6.28 -1.95
N ALA A 56 -7.66 6.13 -2.15
CA ALA A 56 -8.40 4.97 -1.69
C ALA A 56 -8.07 3.85 -2.70
N GLY A 57 -6.96 3.19 -2.45
CA GLY A 57 -6.45 2.13 -3.29
C GLY A 57 -5.05 1.80 -2.83
N SER A 58 -4.92 0.71 -2.09
CA SER A 58 -3.62 0.05 -2.00
C SER A 58 -3.25 -0.47 -3.40
N PRO A 59 -1.96 -0.64 -3.72
CA PRO A 59 -1.55 -1.37 -4.94
C PRO A 59 -2.21 -2.75 -5.06
N LEU A 60 -2.63 -3.34 -3.94
CA LEU A 60 -3.43 -4.56 -3.90
C LEU A 60 -4.85 -4.34 -4.46
N ASP A 61 -5.49 -3.21 -4.19
CA ASP A 61 -6.81 -2.89 -4.73
C ASP A 61 -6.76 -2.70 -6.25
N GLU A 62 -5.70 -2.07 -6.78
CA GLU A 62 -5.45 -1.94 -8.22
C GLU A 62 -5.23 -3.31 -8.87
N LEU A 63 -4.42 -4.17 -8.26
CA LEU A 63 -4.20 -5.55 -8.73
C LEU A 63 -5.49 -6.38 -8.72
N LEU A 64 -6.29 -6.26 -7.66
CA LEU A 64 -7.56 -6.97 -7.54
C LEU A 64 -8.60 -6.46 -8.54
N ALA A 65 -8.64 -5.16 -8.82
CA ALA A 65 -9.48 -4.60 -9.88
C ALA A 65 -9.07 -5.14 -11.26
N HIS A 66 -7.77 -5.14 -11.55
CA HIS A 66 -7.25 -5.64 -12.83
C HIS A 66 -7.51 -7.14 -13.03
N THR A 67 -7.37 -7.96 -11.98
CA THR A 67 -7.64 -9.41 -12.06
C THR A 67 -9.14 -9.71 -12.25
N ARG A 68 -10.05 -8.92 -11.67
CA ARG A 68 -11.49 -9.05 -11.93
C ARG A 68 -11.85 -8.71 -13.38
N GLU A 69 -11.31 -7.61 -13.91
CA GLU A 69 -11.50 -7.22 -15.31
C GLU A 69 -11.02 -8.31 -16.28
N LEU A 70 -9.85 -8.92 -16.00
CA LEU A 70 -9.35 -10.05 -16.79
C LEU A 70 -10.26 -11.29 -16.69
N GLY A 71 -10.89 -11.52 -15.54
CA GLY A 71 -11.78 -12.65 -15.30
C GLY A 71 -13.15 -12.50 -15.98
N ASP A 72 -13.72 -11.29 -15.99
CA ASP A 72 -15.06 -11.03 -16.54
C ASP A 72 -15.15 -11.29 -18.06
N GLY A 73 -14.02 -11.21 -18.78
CA GLY A 73 -13.92 -11.54 -20.21
C GLY A 73 -13.42 -12.96 -20.53
N ARG A 74 -13.07 -13.76 -19.52
CA ARG A 74 -12.39 -15.06 -19.70
C ARG A 74 -13.01 -16.13 -18.82
N ARG A 75 -14.17 -16.64 -19.24
CA ARG A 75 -14.68 -17.89 -18.69
C ARG A 75 -13.87 -19.02 -19.30
N LEU A 76 -13.16 -19.80 -18.47
CA LEU A 76 -12.59 -21.06 -18.91
C LEU A 76 -13.75 -21.96 -19.37
N GLU A 77 -13.73 -22.35 -20.64
CA GLU A 77 -14.71 -23.32 -21.17
C GLU A 77 -14.36 -24.71 -20.62
N GLY A 78 -15.38 -25.41 -20.14
CA GLY A 78 -15.22 -26.64 -19.38
C GLY A 78 -15.17 -26.36 -17.88
N GLY A 79 -16.13 -26.91 -17.15
CA GLY A 79 -16.00 -27.00 -15.70
C GLY A 79 -14.75 -27.82 -15.39
N TRP A 80 -13.86 -27.28 -14.59
CA TRP A 80 -12.74 -28.07 -14.07
C TRP A 80 -13.26 -28.79 -12.84
N ASP A 81 -13.28 -30.11 -12.90
CA ASP A 81 -13.41 -30.90 -11.70
C ASP A 81 -12.00 -31.13 -11.12
N ARG A 82 -11.92 -31.14 -9.79
CA ARG A 82 -10.64 -31.27 -9.09
C ARG A 82 -9.98 -32.62 -9.39
N GLU A 83 -10.78 -33.69 -9.46
CA GLU A 83 -10.31 -35.07 -9.63
C GLU A 83 -9.58 -35.24 -10.98
N GLY A 84 -10.20 -34.80 -12.08
CA GLY A 84 -9.70 -34.87 -13.44
C GLY A 84 -8.42 -34.05 -13.66
N LEU A 85 -8.24 -32.96 -12.91
CA LEU A 85 -7.02 -32.15 -12.96
C LEU A 85 -5.80 -32.84 -12.31
N TYR A 86 -6.04 -33.83 -11.45
CA TYR A 86 -5.02 -34.70 -10.88
C TYR A 86 -4.82 -35.99 -11.69
N ASP A 87 -5.83 -36.45 -12.43
CA ASP A 87 -5.70 -37.61 -13.34
C ASP A 87 -4.91 -37.27 -14.62
N ASP A 88 -5.08 -36.06 -15.17
CA ASP A 88 -4.49 -35.67 -16.46
C ASP A 88 -2.99 -35.34 -16.37
N ARG A 89 -2.50 -35.05 -15.16
CA ARG A 89 -1.07 -35.10 -14.85
C ARG A 89 -0.80 -36.44 -14.20
N GLY A 90 -0.57 -37.46 -15.04
CA GLY A 90 -0.07 -38.76 -14.65
C GLY A 90 1.05 -38.60 -13.63
N TYR A 91 0.69 -38.64 -12.35
CA TYR A 91 1.60 -38.65 -11.24
C TYR A 91 2.15 -40.07 -11.22
N GLN A 92 3.02 -40.38 -12.19
CA GLN A 92 3.97 -41.48 -12.08
C GLN A 92 4.89 -41.12 -10.92
N ARG A 93 4.38 -41.29 -9.71
CA ARG A 93 5.24 -41.70 -8.62
C ARG A 93 5.58 -43.14 -8.95
N ASP A 94 6.77 -43.33 -9.50
CA ASP A 94 7.43 -44.63 -9.57
C ASP A 94 7.16 -45.36 -8.24
N ARG A 95 6.30 -46.37 -8.35
CA ARG A 95 6.12 -47.39 -7.33
C ARG A 95 6.80 -48.66 -7.83
N ASP A 96 7.98 -48.50 -8.39
CA ASP A 96 8.98 -49.57 -8.47
C ASP A 96 9.68 -49.61 -7.13
N ASP A 97 8.93 -49.98 -6.09
CA ASP A 97 9.43 -50.55 -4.84
C ASP A 97 8.22 -51.05 -4.04
N ALA A 98 8.23 -52.36 -3.79
CA ALA A 98 7.28 -53.15 -2.99
C ALA A 98 6.05 -53.75 -3.71
N ALA A 99 6.29 -54.84 -4.45
CA ALA A 99 5.64 -56.13 -4.15
C ALA A 99 6.42 -57.26 -4.83
N GLY A 100 7.18 -58.02 -4.04
CA GLY A 100 7.78 -59.26 -4.48
C GLY A 100 6.73 -60.36 -4.66
N ALA A 101 7.00 -61.25 -5.62
CA ALA A 101 6.76 -62.68 -5.57
C ALA A 101 7.70 -63.36 -6.57
#